data_AF-A0A6L3UY26-F1
#
_entry.id   AF-A0A6L3UY26-F1
#
_cell.length_a   1.000
_cell.length_b   1.000
_cell.length_c   1.000
_cell.angle_alpha   90.00
_cell.angle_beta   90.00
_cell.angle_gamma   90.00
#
_symmetry.space_group_name_H-M   'P 1'
#
loop_
_entity.id
_entity.type
_entity.pdbx_description
1 polymer ?
#
loop_
_entity_poly.entity_id
_entity_poly.type
_entity_poly.pdbx_seq_one_letter_code
_entity_poly.pdbx_strand_id
1 'polypeptide(L)'
;MSKKQNLAPYERREGESAKAFEAFVKYRNMGIERSLTKVSQELGKSTTLLSRWSSQWDWVERVKAYDMEMDRQALMQEEKKRKEMVKRHAALATSFQSKVLERVRNLNPAELSTNDLIRWFEISVKIERLSRGEPTDISSHEHGGEVSQKHEHSFEEDIEKYAEMYDQIRGKEKKS
;
A
#
# COMPACT_ATOMS: atom_id res chain seq x y z
N MET A 1 -7.19 14.90 47.26
CA MET A 1 -5.97 14.57 46.50
C MET A 1 -6.35 14.51 45.03
N SER A 2 -5.94 15.51 44.24
CA SER A 2 -6.37 15.64 42.84
C SER A 2 -5.74 14.56 41.97
N LYS A 3 -6.55 13.84 41.20
CA LYS A 3 -6.09 12.89 40.17
C LYS A 3 -5.21 13.66 39.20
N LYS A 4 -3.88 13.44 39.24
CA LYS A 4 -2.99 13.87 38.15
C LYS A 4 -3.48 13.20 36.87
N GLN A 5 -4.27 13.93 36.09
CA GLN A 5 -4.60 13.50 34.75
C GLN A 5 -3.30 13.41 33.97
N ASN A 6 -3.02 12.24 33.42
CA ASN A 6 -1.89 12.02 32.53
C ASN A 6 -2.29 12.60 31.16
N LEU A 7 -2.32 13.93 31.06
CA LEU A 7 -2.62 14.64 29.82
C LEU A 7 -1.50 14.42 28.82
N ALA A 8 -1.85 14.23 27.55
CA ALA A 8 -0.85 14.13 26.50
C ALA A 8 0.01 15.41 26.46
N PRO A 9 1.31 15.34 26.12
CA PRO A 9 2.22 16.49 26.19
C PRO A 9 1.72 17.73 25.41
N TYR A 10 0.95 17.51 24.34
CA TYR A 10 0.38 18.54 23.48
C TYR A 10 -1.01 19.05 23.90
N GLU A 11 -1.51 18.67 25.08
CA GLU A 11 -2.71 19.25 25.68
C GLU A 11 -2.41 20.56 26.42
N ARG A 12 -3.47 21.31 26.77
CA ARG A 12 -3.33 22.56 27.53
C ARG A 12 -2.75 22.29 28.91
N ARG A 13 -1.68 23.01 29.27
CA ARG A 13 -1.02 22.87 30.58
C ARG A 13 -1.74 23.69 31.65
N GLU A 14 -1.58 23.27 32.91
CA GLU A 14 -2.04 24.06 34.06
C GLU A 14 -1.32 25.42 34.09
N GLY A 15 -2.06 26.51 34.30
CA GLY A 15 -1.53 27.87 34.22
C GLY A 15 -1.34 28.42 32.79
N GLU A 16 -1.45 27.59 31.75
CA GLU A 16 -1.40 28.06 30.37
C GLU A 16 -2.68 28.82 30.06
N SER A 17 -2.55 30.11 29.71
CA SER A 17 -3.73 30.92 29.35
C SER A 17 -4.40 30.36 28.09
N ALA A 18 -5.72 30.52 27.97
CA ALA A 18 -6.44 30.06 26.78
C ALA A 18 -5.89 30.67 25.48
N LYS A 19 -5.47 31.95 25.52
CA LYS A 19 -4.85 32.64 24.37
C LYS A 19 -3.48 32.06 24.00
N ALA A 20 -2.70 31.62 24.98
CA ALA A 20 -1.42 30.97 24.72
C ALA A 20 -1.64 29.59 24.10
N PHE A 21 -2.58 28.81 24.64
CA PHE A 21 -2.91 27.49 24.11
C PHE A 21 -3.51 27.55 22.70
N GLU A 22 -4.38 28.53 22.41
CA GLU A 22 -4.89 28.79 21.06
C GLU A 22 -3.75 29.02 20.06
N ALA A 23 -2.79 29.88 20.43
CA ALA A 23 -1.62 30.16 19.60
C ALA A 23 -0.72 28.93 19.42
N PHE A 24 -0.57 28.11 20.46
CA PHE A 24 0.12 26.82 20.38
C PHE A 24 -0.57 25.87 19.39
N VAL A 25 -1.89 25.70 19.50
CA VAL A 25 -2.66 24.83 18.59
C VAL A 25 -2.49 25.29 17.14
N LYS A 26 -2.53 26.61 16.91
CA LYS A 26 -2.29 27.18 15.58
C LYS A 26 -0.88 26.87 15.08
N TYR A 27 0.14 27.10 15.90
CA TYR A 27 1.53 26.80 15.60
C TYR A 27 1.72 25.30 15.28
N ARG A 28 1.19 24.41 16.11
CA ARG A 28 1.23 22.96 15.92
C ARG A 28 0.58 22.54 14.60
N ASN A 29 -0.60 23.06 14.29
CA ASN A 29 -1.37 22.65 13.11
C ASN A 29 -0.78 23.16 11.77
N MET A 30 0.23 24.05 11.78
CA MET A 30 0.91 24.51 10.56
C MET A 30 1.88 23.48 9.96
N GLY A 31 2.18 22.38 10.66
CA GLY A 31 3.04 21.30 10.13
C GLY A 31 4.43 21.78 9.72
N ILE A 32 4.85 21.47 8.49
CA ILE A 32 6.17 21.86 7.95
C ILE A 32 6.33 23.37 7.78
N GLU A 33 5.22 24.10 7.57
CA GLU A 33 5.21 25.54 7.30
C GLU A 33 5.21 26.39 8.58
N ARG A 34 5.41 25.74 9.72
CA ARG A 34 5.27 26.27 11.07
C ARG A 34 6.22 27.42 11.35
N SER A 35 5.63 28.56 11.73
CA SER A 35 6.36 29.80 11.95
C SER A 35 5.62 30.71 12.94
N LEU A 36 6.33 31.22 13.95
CA LEU A 36 5.77 32.19 14.90
C LEU A 36 5.37 33.49 14.20
N THR A 37 6.04 33.86 13.11
CA THR A 37 5.68 35.03 12.29
C THR A 37 4.34 34.83 11.59
N LYS A 38 4.08 33.64 11.04
CA LYS A 38 2.79 33.33 10.43
C LYS A 38 1.67 33.30 11.48
N VAL A 39 1.92 32.69 12.65
CA VAL A 39 0.96 32.70 13.77
C VAL A 39 0.68 34.13 14.26
N SER A 40 1.71 34.98 14.29
CA SER A 40 1.59 36.40 14.64
C SER A 40 0.65 37.15 13.69
N GLN A 41 0.83 36.96 12.38
CA GLN A 41 -0.03 37.55 11.35
C GLN A 41 -1.47 37.08 11.46
N GLU A 42 -1.69 35.78 11.68
CA GLU A 42 -3.04 35.21 11.74
C GLU A 42 -3.80 35.58 13.03
N LEU A 43 -3.11 35.69 14.18
CA LEU A 43 -3.76 35.93 15.47
C LEU A 43 -3.65 37.39 15.96
N GLY A 44 -3.00 38.26 15.20
CA GLY A 44 -2.75 39.66 15.58
C GLY A 44 -1.97 39.81 16.89
N LYS A 45 -1.06 38.86 17.19
CA LYS A 45 -0.22 38.87 18.41
C LYS A 45 1.21 39.21 18.03
N SER A 46 1.96 39.90 18.89
CA SER A 46 3.36 40.18 18.60
C SER A 46 4.20 38.90 18.59
N THR A 47 5.15 38.81 17.66
CA THR A 47 6.11 37.68 17.58
C THR A 47 6.90 37.51 18.87
N THR A 48 7.25 38.61 19.55
CA THR A 48 7.92 38.58 20.86
C THR A 48 7.08 37.88 21.94
N LEU A 49 5.77 38.18 22.00
CA LEU A 49 4.87 37.52 22.95
C LEU A 49 4.75 36.02 22.66
N LEU A 50 4.63 35.66 21.38
CA LEU A 50 4.56 34.27 20.93
C LEU A 50 5.87 33.52 21.21
N SER A 51 7.03 34.15 21.01
CA SER A 51 8.33 33.56 21.33
C SER A 51 8.48 33.29 22.84
N ARG A 52 8.02 34.23 23.68
CA ARG A 52 7.99 34.04 25.14
C ARG A 52 7.08 32.87 25.52
N TRP A 53 5.87 32.79 24.97
CA TRP A 53 4.96 31.67 25.25
C TRP A 53 5.51 30.34 24.72
N SER A 54 6.10 30.35 23.53
CA SER A 54 6.73 29.17 22.94
C SER A 54 7.79 28.58 23.85
N SER A 55 8.64 29.43 24.42
CA SER A 55 9.69 29.02 25.35
C SER A 55 9.12 28.64 26.72
N GLN A 56 8.20 29.44 27.27
CA GLN A 56 7.61 29.21 28.60
C GLN A 56 6.80 27.90 28.68
N TRP A 57 6.17 27.50 27.57
CA TRP A 57 5.28 26.34 27.50
C TRP A 57 5.81 25.22 26.60
N ASP A 58 7.12 25.23 26.30
CA ASP A 58 7.84 24.21 25.52
C ASP A 58 7.15 23.78 24.21
N TRP A 59 6.70 24.75 23.41
CA TRP A 59 5.88 24.44 22.23
C TRP A 59 6.59 23.48 21.26
N VAL A 60 7.90 23.61 21.07
CA VAL A 60 8.67 22.77 20.15
C VAL A 60 8.63 21.30 20.56
N GLU A 61 8.89 20.98 21.83
CA GLU A 61 8.87 19.60 22.32
C GLU A 61 7.45 19.01 22.31
N ARG A 62 6.44 19.83 22.63
CA ARG A 62 5.03 19.40 22.56
C ARG A 62 4.60 19.09 21.13
N VAL A 63 5.03 19.92 20.19
CA VAL A 63 4.82 19.70 18.75
C VAL A 63 5.50 18.41 18.30
N LYS A 64 6.75 18.18 18.69
CA LYS A 64 7.47 16.94 18.34
C LYS A 64 6.74 15.69 18.84
N ALA A 65 6.24 15.72 20.09
CA ALA A 65 5.45 14.63 20.64
C ALA A 65 4.12 14.42 19.89
N TYR A 66 3.49 15.51 19.44
CA TYR A 66 2.28 15.44 18.62
C TYR A 66 2.57 14.85 17.24
N ASP A 67 3.58 15.37 16.53
CA ASP A 67 3.95 14.92 15.19
C ASP A 67 4.29 13.42 15.20
N MET A 68 5.02 12.93 16.21
CA MET A 68 5.30 11.48 16.39
C MET A 68 4.03 10.63 16.58
N GLU A 69 3.07 11.10 17.38
CA GLU A 69 1.81 10.38 17.59
C GLU A 69 0.95 10.39 16.33
N MET A 70 0.92 11.50 15.59
CA MET A 70 0.21 11.59 14.32
C MET A 70 0.80 10.63 13.28
N ASP A 71 2.14 10.54 13.19
CA ASP A 71 2.82 9.59 12.31
C ASP A 71 2.48 8.14 12.67
N ARG A 72 2.51 7.82 13.97
CA ARG A 72 2.10 6.50 14.47
C ARG A 72 0.65 6.17 14.07
N GLN A 73 -0.26 7.11 14.26
CA GLN A 73 -1.67 6.92 13.90
C GLN A 73 -1.84 6.76 12.39
N ALA A 74 -1.12 7.53 11.58
CA ALA A 74 -1.14 7.40 10.13
C ALA A 74 -0.70 6.00 9.69
N LEU A 75 0.41 5.48 10.23
CA LEU A 75 0.88 4.13 9.95
C LEU A 75 -0.15 3.06 10.33
N MET A 76 -0.77 3.17 11.51
CA MET A 76 -1.80 2.24 11.95
C MET A 76 -3.05 2.26 11.04
N GLN A 77 -3.45 3.45 10.57
CA GLN A 77 -4.58 3.59 9.64
C GLN A 77 -4.26 3.01 8.27
N GLU A 78 -3.06 3.25 7.73
CA GLU A 78 -2.63 2.64 6.47
C GLU A 78 -2.54 1.12 6.55
N GLU A 79 -2.02 0.57 7.66
CA GLU A 79 -2.02 -0.87 7.88
C GLU A 79 -3.44 -1.44 7.92
N LYS A 80 -4.37 -0.74 8.59
CA LYS A 80 -5.79 -1.14 8.65
C LYS A 80 -6.43 -1.13 7.26
N LYS A 81 -6.26 -0.05 6.49
CA LYS A 81 -6.76 0.06 5.11
C LYS A 81 -6.21 -1.06 4.23
N ARG A 82 -4.92 -1.38 4.35
CA ARG A 82 -4.28 -2.49 3.62
C ARG A 82 -4.92 -3.83 3.98
N LYS A 83 -5.13 -4.11 5.27
CA LYS A 83 -5.79 -5.36 5.72
C LYS A 83 -7.23 -5.46 5.20
N GLU A 84 -7.99 -4.36 5.23
CA GLU A 84 -9.36 -4.31 4.70
C GLU A 84 -9.40 -4.53 3.18
N MET A 85 -8.47 -3.91 2.44
CA MET A 85 -8.32 -4.09 1.00
C MET A 85 -8.02 -5.56 0.67
N VAL A 86 -7.04 -6.18 1.33
CA VAL A 86 -6.68 -7.59 1.14
C VAL A 86 -7.88 -8.49 1.40
N LYS A 87 -8.61 -8.28 2.51
CA LYS A 87 -9.81 -9.05 2.84
C LYS A 87 -10.88 -8.94 1.75
N ARG A 88 -11.15 -7.72 1.26
CA ARG A 88 -12.12 -7.48 0.18
C ARG A 88 -11.69 -8.16 -1.12
N HIS A 89 -10.42 -8.04 -1.51
CA HIS A 89 -9.93 -8.67 -2.74
C HIS A 89 -9.94 -10.20 -2.66
N ALA A 90 -9.59 -10.79 -1.52
CA ALA A 90 -9.69 -12.22 -1.30
C ALA A 90 -11.15 -12.72 -1.45
N ALA A 91 -12.11 -12.01 -0.83
CA ALA A 91 -13.53 -12.37 -0.93
C ALA A 91 -14.08 -12.27 -2.37
N LEU A 92 -13.67 -11.24 -3.12
CA LEU A 92 -14.01 -11.09 -4.52
C LEU A 92 -13.38 -12.21 -5.37
N ALA A 93 -12.13 -12.57 -5.12
CA ALA A 93 -11.43 -13.65 -5.82
C ALA A 93 -12.12 -15.00 -5.57
N THR A 94 -12.47 -15.34 -4.32
CA THR A 94 -13.22 -16.56 -4.00
C THR A 94 -14.58 -16.59 -4.71
N SER A 95 -15.30 -15.46 -4.70
CA SER A 95 -16.60 -15.36 -5.36
C SER A 95 -16.50 -15.53 -6.89
N PHE A 96 -15.44 -14.97 -7.50
CA PHE A 96 -15.15 -15.14 -8.91
C PHE A 96 -14.78 -16.58 -9.24
N GLN A 97 -13.89 -17.21 -8.46
CA GLN A 97 -13.52 -18.62 -8.61
C GLN A 97 -14.75 -19.54 -8.55
N SER A 98 -15.68 -19.29 -7.62
CA SER A 98 -16.94 -20.05 -7.53
C SER A 98 -17.80 -19.91 -8.78
N LYS A 99 -17.94 -18.70 -9.35
CA LYS A 99 -18.68 -18.47 -10.60
C LYS A 99 -18.02 -19.13 -11.81
N VAL A 100 -16.69 -19.07 -11.89
CA VAL A 100 -15.94 -19.79 -12.92
C VAL A 100 -16.19 -21.28 -12.80
N LEU A 101 -16.07 -21.86 -11.60
CA LEU A 101 -16.30 -23.27 -11.35
C LEU A 101 -17.74 -23.71 -11.69
N GLU A 102 -18.74 -22.89 -11.36
CA GLU A 102 -20.14 -23.12 -11.76
C GLU A 102 -20.27 -23.15 -13.29
N ARG A 103 -19.65 -22.20 -14.00
CA ARG A 103 -19.65 -22.18 -15.46
C ARG A 103 -18.94 -23.38 -16.04
N VAL A 104 -17.79 -23.79 -15.48
CA VAL A 104 -17.02 -24.98 -15.89
C VAL A 104 -17.88 -26.24 -15.79
N ARG A 105 -18.58 -26.44 -14.67
CA ARG A 105 -19.42 -27.63 -14.43
C ARG A 105 -20.57 -27.75 -15.43
N ASN A 106 -21.05 -26.63 -15.94
CA ASN A 106 -22.17 -26.56 -16.88
C ASN A 106 -21.71 -26.33 -18.34
N LEU A 107 -20.40 -26.35 -18.60
CA LEU A 107 -19.85 -26.27 -19.96
C LEU A 107 -19.84 -27.67 -20.59
N ASN A 108 -20.32 -27.75 -21.84
CA ASN A 108 -20.03 -28.91 -22.67
C ASN A 108 -18.56 -28.83 -23.10
N PRO A 109 -17.71 -29.83 -22.82
CA PRO A 109 -16.30 -29.83 -23.22
C PRO A 109 -16.08 -29.62 -24.73
N ALA A 110 -17.06 -29.97 -25.56
CA ALA A 110 -17.02 -29.76 -27.00
C ALA A 110 -17.23 -28.28 -27.43
N GLU A 111 -17.69 -27.42 -26.52
CA GLU A 111 -17.90 -25.98 -26.76
C GLU A 111 -16.72 -25.11 -26.28
N LEU A 112 -15.75 -25.69 -25.56
CA LEU A 112 -14.56 -24.98 -25.12
C LEU A 112 -13.59 -24.81 -26.30
N SER A 113 -13.21 -23.57 -26.57
CA SER A 113 -12.13 -23.31 -27.54
C SER A 113 -10.77 -23.66 -26.94
N THR A 114 -9.79 -23.96 -27.79
CA THR A 114 -8.40 -24.16 -27.37
C THR A 114 -7.87 -22.97 -26.56
N ASN A 115 -8.29 -21.75 -26.89
CA ASN A 115 -7.90 -20.53 -26.15
C ASN A 115 -8.47 -20.48 -24.74
N ASP A 116 -9.68 -21.00 -24.51
CA ASP A 116 -10.27 -21.08 -23.17
C ASP A 116 -9.50 -22.05 -22.29
N LEU A 117 -9.07 -23.18 -22.84
CA LEU A 117 -8.26 -24.18 -22.14
C LEU A 117 -6.88 -23.63 -21.76
N ILE A 118 -6.20 -22.94 -22.68
CA ILE A 118 -4.90 -22.30 -22.42
C ILE A 118 -5.04 -21.25 -21.32
N ARG A 119 -6.07 -20.41 -21.39
CA ARG A 119 -6.31 -19.36 -20.40
C ARG A 119 -6.63 -19.92 -19.02
N TRP A 120 -7.40 -21.02 -18.95
CA TRP A 120 -7.70 -21.67 -17.68
C TRP A 120 -6.47 -22.35 -17.07
N PHE A 121 -5.63 -22.98 -17.89
CA PHE A 121 -4.35 -23.55 -17.44
C PHE A 121 -3.43 -22.46 -16.89
N GLU A 122 -3.27 -21.35 -17.61
CA GLU A 122 -2.46 -20.20 -17.17
C GLU A 122 -2.94 -19.64 -15.82
N ILE A 123 -4.26 -19.45 -15.68
CA ILE A 123 -4.87 -18.98 -14.42
C ILE A 123 -4.62 -19.98 -13.29
N SER A 124 -4.71 -21.29 -13.57
CA SER A 124 -4.47 -22.32 -12.55
C SER A 124 -3.03 -22.32 -12.03
N VAL A 125 -2.04 -22.15 -12.92
CA VAL A 125 -0.61 -22.06 -12.57
C VAL A 125 -0.33 -20.77 -11.78
N LYS A 126 -0.93 -19.64 -12.16
CA LYS A 126 -0.78 -18.37 -11.42
C LYS A 126 -1.36 -18.46 -10.01
N ILE A 127 -2.51 -19.13 -9.84
CA ILE A 127 -3.11 -19.37 -8.50
C ILE A 127 -2.20 -20.25 -7.64
N GLU A 128 -1.61 -21.32 -8.22
CA GLU A 128 -0.68 -22.19 -7.48
C GLU A 128 0.58 -21.44 -7.04
N ARG A 129 1.18 -20.64 -7.94
CA ARG A 129 2.38 -19.83 -7.63
C ARG A 129 2.10 -18.79 -6.54
N LEU A 130 0.99 -18.04 -6.64
CA LEU A 130 0.58 -17.08 -5.61
C LEU A 130 0.37 -17.72 -4.25
N SER A 131 -0.23 -18.92 -4.20
CA SER A 131 -0.46 -19.63 -2.93
C SER A 131 0.83 -20.09 -2.26
N ARG A 132 1.94 -20.22 -3.02
CA ARG A 132 3.25 -20.63 -2.52
C ARG A 132 4.19 -19.45 -2.29
N GLY A 133 3.75 -18.23 -2.59
CA GLY A 133 4.58 -17.02 -2.51
C GLY A 133 5.60 -16.90 -3.66
N GLU A 134 5.43 -17.69 -4.72
CA GLU A 134 6.27 -17.66 -5.91
C GLU A 134 5.83 -16.50 -6.83
N PRO A 135 6.77 -15.78 -7.47
CA PRO A 135 6.45 -14.76 -8.45
C PRO A 135 5.53 -15.29 -9.56
N THR A 136 4.46 -14.55 -9.84
CA THR A 136 3.53 -14.89 -10.94
C THR A 136 4.07 -14.56 -12.31
N ASP A 137 5.11 -13.75 -12.36
CA ASP A 137 5.85 -13.34 -13.55
C ASP A 137 7.29 -13.84 -13.42
N ILE A 138 7.91 -14.19 -14.54
CA ILE A 138 9.36 -14.48 -14.57
C ILE A 138 10.06 -13.12 -14.49
N SER A 139 10.38 -12.66 -13.28
CA SER A 139 11.24 -11.50 -13.09
C SER A 139 12.69 -11.97 -12.99
N SER A 140 13.47 -11.74 -14.06
CA SER A 140 14.93 -11.74 -13.94
C SER A 140 15.31 -10.63 -12.96
N HIS A 141 15.87 -11.01 -11.82
CA HIS A 141 16.50 -10.05 -10.93
C HIS A 141 17.84 -9.65 -11.54
N GLU A 142 17.90 -8.46 -12.18
CA GLU A 142 19.15 -7.86 -12.61
C GLU A 142 19.84 -7.20 -11.40
N HIS A 143 20.99 -7.74 -10.99
CA HIS A 143 21.97 -7.00 -10.21
C HIS A 143 22.53 -5.87 -11.07
N GLY A 144 22.68 -4.69 -10.46
CA GLY A 144 22.94 -3.42 -11.12
C GLY A 144 24.00 -3.44 -12.24
N GLY A 145 23.60 -2.89 -13.38
CA GLY A 145 24.45 -2.62 -14.52
C GLY A 145 23.57 -2.16 -15.66
N GLU A 146 23.73 -0.90 -16.06
CA GLU A 146 23.02 -0.20 -17.12
C GLU A 146 22.90 -1.05 -18.41
N VAL A 147 21.68 -1.29 -18.91
CA VAL A 147 21.48 -1.92 -20.23
C VAL A 147 20.45 -1.15 -21.07
N SER A 148 21.01 -0.38 -22.02
CA SER A 148 20.34 -0.05 -23.28
C SER A 148 20.26 -1.32 -24.13
N GLN A 149 19.06 -1.91 -24.23
CA GLN A 149 18.51 -2.51 -25.45
C GLN A 149 17.22 -3.26 -25.09
N LYS A 150 16.08 -2.72 -25.52
CA LYS A 150 14.80 -3.44 -25.50
C LYS A 150 14.85 -4.50 -26.60
N HIS A 151 15.13 -5.75 -26.25
CA HIS A 151 14.74 -6.87 -27.10
C HIS A 151 13.32 -7.28 -26.68
N GLU A 152 12.34 -6.90 -27.50
CA GLU A 152 11.02 -7.53 -27.50
C GLU A 152 11.21 -8.96 -28.01
N HIS A 153 11.39 -9.90 -27.08
CA HIS A 153 11.27 -11.31 -27.41
C HIS A 153 9.77 -11.60 -27.53
N SER A 154 9.29 -11.89 -28.74
CA SER A 154 7.87 -12.16 -28.95
C SER A 154 7.51 -13.52 -28.39
N PHE A 155 6.44 -13.55 -27.60
CA PHE A 155 5.79 -14.74 -27.07
C PHE A 155 5.30 -15.69 -28.17
N GLU A 156 5.15 -15.20 -29.41
CA GLU A 156 4.77 -15.99 -30.58
C GLU A 156 5.84 -17.00 -30.99
N GLU A 157 7.12 -16.67 -30.84
CA GLU A 157 8.24 -17.57 -31.16
C GLU A 157 8.33 -18.75 -30.19
N ASP A 158 7.96 -18.52 -28.93
CA ASP A 158 7.90 -19.57 -27.92
C ASP A 158 6.76 -20.56 -28.20
N ILE A 159 5.60 -20.06 -28.65
CA ILE A 159 4.44 -20.89 -28.99
C ILE A 159 4.76 -21.85 -30.14
N GLU A 160 5.42 -21.37 -31.20
CA GLU A 160 5.82 -22.20 -32.33
C GLU A 160 6.78 -23.32 -31.91
N LYS A 161 7.75 -22.97 -31.07
CA LYS A 161 8.74 -23.92 -30.54
C LYS A 161 8.11 -25.00 -29.65
N TYR A 162 7.11 -24.64 -28.84
CA TYR A 162 6.37 -25.60 -28.02
C TYR A 162 5.43 -26.48 -28.86
N ALA A 163 4.82 -25.95 -29.92
CA ALA A 163 3.99 -26.73 -30.85
C ALA A 163 4.83 -27.78 -31.60
N GLU A 164 6.00 -27.40 -32.11
CA GLU A 164 6.94 -28.32 -32.78
C GLU A 164 7.42 -29.44 -31.84
N MET A 165 7.73 -29.10 -30.59
CA MET A 165 8.14 -30.08 -29.58
C MET A 165 7.01 -31.09 -29.29
N TYR A 166 5.76 -30.63 -29.26
CA TYR A 166 4.59 -31.48 -29.00
C TYR A 166 4.32 -32.45 -30.16
N ASP A 167 4.48 -32.01 -31.41
CA ASP A 167 4.34 -32.88 -32.59
C ASP A 167 5.45 -33.94 -32.68
N GLN A 168 6.67 -33.61 -32.24
CA GLN A 168 7.76 -34.59 -32.14
C GLN A 168 7.50 -35.67 -31.08
N ILE A 169 6.87 -35.31 -29.96
CA ILE A 169 6.51 -36.26 -28.89
C ILE A 169 5.36 -37.16 -29.37
N ARG A 170 4.32 -36.59 -29.98
CA ARG A 170 3.18 -37.34 -30.53
C ARG A 170 3.58 -38.27 -31.69
N GLY A 171 4.59 -37.90 -32.48
CA GLY A 171 5.15 -38.73 -33.54
C GLY A 171 5.91 -39.97 -33.03
N LYS A 172 6.44 -39.93 -31.79
CA LYS A 172 7.13 -41.05 -31.14
C LYS A 172 6.16 -42.05 -30.51
N GLU A 173 5.00 -41.62 -30.04
CA GLU A 173 3.96 -42.50 -29.47
C GLU A 173 3.24 -43.38 -30.51
N LYS A 174 3.28 -43.03 -31.80
CA LYS A 174 2.67 -43.85 -32.88
C LYS A 174 3.59 -44.93 -33.46
N LYS A 175 4.85 -45.02 -32.99
CA LYS A 175 5.85 -45.99 -33.48
C LYS A 175 6.38 -46.94 -32.39
N SER A 176 5.75 -46.99 -31.22
CA SER A 176 6.07 -47.96 -30.16
C SER A 176 4.96 -48.99 -29.96
#